data_AF-A0AAT9SCV6-F1
#
_entry.id   AF-A0AAT9SCV6-F1
#
_cell.length_a   1.000
_cell.length_b   1.000
_cell.length_c   1.000
_cell.angle_alpha   90.00
_cell.angle_beta   90.00
_cell.angle_gamma   90.00
#
_symmetry.space_group_name_H-M   'P 1'
#
loop_
_entity.id
_entity.type
_entity.pdbx_description
1 polymer ?
#
loop_
_entity_poly.entity_id
_entity_poly.type
_entity_poly.pdbx_seq_one_letter_code
_entity_poly.pdbx_strand_id
1 'polypeptide(L)'
;MDTLIDFVLTIIATAGVSAALLLAVGWLLRTWIGERFKASVKHEYDYRLENLKAELRREGDANLAELTSEIDRQADKLRIASASFSEVQKVIIVRKIEAVEALWLAVLEGRRLMPGSILTTDVLTRSELKNAYSGLLGPELRSIEFGIISKFFASVEDHRPFLGEVIWAQFAGFHGMLGRIIYLFREGKKDPEKLIWYEDENIQRMIDALLGDSLLSEFRSLSHSRIQWLNVQFDRQLFKTLDQLLSGREFGEAALRHAESTLATVSKAAPSL
;
A
#
# COMPACT_ATOMS: atom_id res chain seq x y z
N MET A 1 106.20 19.56 -67.03
CA MET A 1 105.37 18.40 -66.70
C MET A 1 104.57 18.60 -65.41
N ASP A 2 104.88 19.64 -64.61
CA ASP A 2 104.22 19.92 -63.33
C ASP A 2 102.85 20.61 -63.44
N THR A 3 102.55 21.30 -64.54
CA THR A 3 101.28 22.02 -64.71
C THR A 3 100.06 21.12 -64.94
N LEU A 4 100.26 19.87 -65.37
CA LEU A 4 99.18 18.91 -65.60
C LEU A 4 98.77 18.16 -64.32
N ILE A 5 99.71 17.90 -63.41
CA ILE A 5 99.47 17.18 -62.16
C ILE A 5 98.71 18.07 -61.17
N ASP A 6 99.08 19.35 -61.06
CA ASP A 6 98.35 20.32 -60.24
C ASP A 6 96.94 20.57 -60.77
N PHE A 7 96.74 20.58 -62.10
CA PHE A 7 95.41 20.72 -62.69
C PHE A 7 94.51 19.51 -62.39
N VAL A 8 95.04 18.29 -62.47
CA VAL A 8 94.31 17.05 -62.15
C VAL A 8 94.01 16.95 -60.65
N LEU A 9 94.96 17.31 -59.77
CA LEU A 9 94.72 17.34 -58.32
C LEU A 9 93.68 18.38 -57.93
N THR A 10 93.66 19.54 -58.60
CA THR A 10 92.65 20.57 -58.36
C THR A 10 91.27 20.12 -58.87
N ILE A 11 91.19 19.40 -59.98
CA ILE A 11 89.94 18.82 -60.50
C ILE A 11 89.43 17.69 -59.58
N ILE A 12 90.30 16.83 -59.06
CA ILE A 12 89.92 15.76 -58.13
C ILE A 12 89.50 16.34 -56.78
N ALA A 13 90.20 17.36 -56.28
CA ALA A 13 89.84 18.06 -55.05
C ALA A 13 88.50 18.84 -55.19
N THR A 14 88.27 19.49 -56.33
CA THR A 14 86.99 20.18 -56.59
C THR A 14 85.84 19.20 -56.86
N ALA A 15 86.08 18.11 -57.59
CA ALA A 15 85.07 17.06 -57.79
C ALA A 15 84.74 16.29 -56.50
N GLY A 16 85.74 16.02 -55.65
CA GLY A 16 85.56 15.36 -54.35
C GLY A 16 84.80 16.23 -53.34
N VAL A 17 85.10 17.54 -53.29
CA VAL A 17 84.37 18.50 -52.45
C VAL A 17 82.94 18.68 -52.92
N SER A 18 82.69 18.72 -54.24
CA SER A 18 81.33 18.77 -54.79
C SER A 18 80.52 17.51 -54.50
N ALA A 19 81.12 16.32 -54.61
CA ALA A 19 80.45 15.07 -54.27
C ALA A 19 80.12 14.95 -52.77
N ALA A 20 81.05 15.36 -51.90
CA ALA A 20 80.83 15.40 -50.45
C ALA A 20 79.74 16.40 -50.04
N LEU A 21 79.70 17.58 -50.67
CA LEU A 21 78.64 18.57 -50.47
C LEU A 21 77.28 18.06 -50.92
N LEU A 22 77.19 17.36 -52.06
CA LEU A 22 75.92 16.80 -52.54
C LEU A 22 75.41 15.69 -51.61
N LEU A 23 76.29 14.84 -51.07
CA LEU A 23 75.92 13.82 -50.09
C LEU A 23 75.48 14.43 -48.76
N ALA A 24 76.18 15.47 -48.29
CA ALA A 24 75.81 16.20 -47.08
C ALA A 24 74.46 16.92 -47.24
N VAL A 25 74.23 17.60 -48.36
CA VAL A 25 72.96 18.27 -48.68
C VAL A 25 71.83 17.25 -48.85
N GLY A 26 72.08 16.13 -49.53
CA GLY A 26 71.10 15.04 -49.68
C GLY A 26 70.73 14.40 -48.34
N TRP A 27 71.71 14.21 -47.45
CA TRP A 27 71.46 13.72 -46.10
C TRP A 27 70.65 14.73 -45.28
N LEU A 28 71.02 16.01 -45.31
CA LEU A 28 70.33 17.10 -44.61
C LEU A 28 68.88 17.26 -45.08
N LEU A 29 68.65 17.18 -46.39
CA LEU A 29 67.32 17.20 -46.98
C LEU A 29 66.51 15.98 -46.54
N ARG A 30 67.12 14.79 -46.51
CA ARG A 30 66.45 13.56 -46.05
C ARG A 30 66.04 13.64 -44.59
N THR A 31 66.92 14.13 -43.70
CA THR A 31 66.58 14.32 -42.27
C THR A 31 65.55 15.43 -42.08
N TRP A 32 65.70 16.56 -42.77
CA TRP A 32 64.75 17.67 -42.68
C TRP A 32 63.34 17.30 -43.18
N ILE A 33 63.24 16.64 -44.35
CA ILE A 33 61.96 16.16 -44.88
C ILE A 33 61.36 15.10 -43.95
N GLY A 34 62.17 14.16 -43.45
CA GLY A 34 61.72 13.13 -42.52
C GLY A 34 61.18 13.69 -41.21
N GLU A 35 61.88 14.66 -40.61
CA GLU A 35 61.44 15.33 -39.38
C GLU A 35 60.20 16.19 -39.60
N ARG A 36 60.10 16.91 -40.73
CA ARG A 36 58.93 17.72 -41.07
C ARG A 36 57.69 16.85 -41.27
N PHE A 37 57.83 15.72 -41.98
CA PHE A 37 56.73 14.78 -42.22
C PHE A 37 56.31 14.08 -40.93
N LYS A 38 57.26 13.65 -40.10
CA LYS A 38 56.99 13.03 -38.80
C LYS A 38 56.33 14.02 -37.84
N ALA A 39 56.74 15.30 -37.86
CA ALA A 39 56.14 16.35 -37.07
C ALA A 39 54.71 16.69 -37.55
N SER A 40 54.46 16.73 -38.87
CA SER A 40 53.11 16.98 -39.39
C SER A 40 52.15 15.84 -39.06
N VAL A 41 52.60 14.58 -39.22
CA VAL A 41 51.81 13.40 -38.88
C VAL A 41 51.52 13.36 -37.38
N LYS A 42 52.52 13.61 -36.53
CA LYS A 42 52.33 13.66 -35.08
C LYS A 42 51.32 14.75 -34.67
N HIS A 43 51.43 15.94 -35.25
CA HIS A 43 50.50 17.03 -34.96
C HIS A 43 49.07 16.68 -35.37
N GLU A 44 48.87 16.03 -36.52
CA GLU A 44 47.56 15.57 -36.97
C GLU A 44 46.98 14.48 -36.05
N TYR A 45 47.81 13.55 -35.58
CA TYR A 45 47.39 12.55 -34.59
C TYR A 45 47.04 13.18 -33.25
N ASP A 46 47.88 14.07 -32.73
CA ASP A 46 47.63 14.77 -31.46
C ASP A 46 46.34 15.59 -31.54
N TYR A 47 46.11 16.29 -32.66
CA TYR A 47 44.88 17.05 -32.93
C TYR A 47 43.63 16.16 -33.01
N ARG A 48 43.71 15.04 -33.75
CA ARG A 48 42.61 14.06 -33.81
C ARG A 48 42.31 13.45 -32.44
N LEU A 49 43.35 13.18 -31.64
CA LEU A 49 43.21 12.58 -30.32
C LEU A 49 42.62 13.57 -29.32
N GLU A 50 42.98 14.84 -29.40
CA GLU A 50 42.36 15.91 -28.62
C GLU A 50 40.89 16.10 -29.01
N ASN A 51 40.58 16.12 -30.31
CA ASN A 51 39.20 16.21 -30.79
C ASN A 51 38.34 15.01 -30.36
N LEU A 52 38.86 13.77 -30.48
CA LEU A 52 38.15 12.58 -30.02
C LEU A 52 37.95 12.57 -28.51
N LYS A 53 38.94 13.02 -27.73
CA LYS A 53 38.79 13.20 -26.27
C LYS A 53 37.75 14.26 -25.93
N ALA A 54 37.73 15.37 -26.67
CA ALA A 54 36.75 16.42 -26.49
C ALA A 54 35.34 15.95 -26.84
N GLU A 55 35.19 15.18 -27.92
CA GLU A 55 33.92 14.60 -28.35
C GLU A 55 33.41 13.56 -27.35
N LEU A 56 34.25 12.59 -26.95
CA LEU A 56 33.90 11.59 -25.93
C LEU A 56 33.51 12.21 -24.60
N ARG A 57 34.17 13.31 -24.19
CA ARG A 57 33.79 14.05 -22.98
C ARG A 57 32.45 14.76 -23.15
N ARG A 58 32.22 15.42 -24.30
CA ARG A 58 30.93 16.07 -24.58
C ARG A 58 29.78 15.07 -24.61
N GLU A 59 29.97 13.94 -25.26
CA GLU A 59 28.97 12.87 -25.33
C GLU A 59 28.74 12.24 -23.96
N GLY A 60 29.81 11.99 -23.20
CA GLY A 60 29.72 11.51 -21.81
C GLY A 60 28.98 12.48 -20.89
N ASP A 61 29.33 13.77 -20.92
CA ASP A 61 28.71 14.81 -20.11
C ASP A 61 27.23 15.02 -20.50
N ALA A 62 26.90 14.96 -21.80
CA ALA A 62 25.53 15.04 -22.29
C ALA A 62 24.68 13.84 -21.84
N ASN A 63 25.21 12.63 -21.97
CA ASN A 63 24.53 11.41 -21.53
C ASN A 63 24.34 11.38 -20.02
N LEU A 64 25.33 11.84 -19.24
CA LEU A 64 25.20 11.97 -17.79
C LEU A 64 24.15 13.00 -17.39
N ALA A 65 24.13 14.15 -18.05
CA ALA A 65 23.12 15.19 -17.83
C ALA A 65 21.70 14.69 -18.19
N GLU A 66 21.55 13.93 -19.27
CA GLU A 66 20.28 13.34 -19.67
C GLU A 66 19.80 12.28 -18.65
N LEU A 67 20.69 11.37 -18.24
CA LEU A 67 20.38 10.35 -17.25
C LEU A 67 20.02 10.97 -15.89
N THR A 68 20.78 11.96 -15.43
CA THR A 68 20.45 12.67 -14.18
C THR A 68 19.12 13.40 -14.28
N SER A 69 18.85 14.08 -15.39
CA SER A 69 17.57 14.75 -15.60
C SER A 69 16.38 13.78 -15.63
N GLU A 70 16.52 12.60 -16.25
CA GLU A 70 15.46 11.60 -16.26
C GLU A 70 15.26 10.97 -14.88
N ILE A 71 16.34 10.70 -14.13
CA ILE A 71 16.27 10.23 -12.73
C ILE A 71 15.53 11.25 -11.87
N ASP A 72 15.89 12.54 -11.95
CA ASP A 72 15.23 13.60 -11.19
C ASP A 72 13.74 13.72 -11.55
N ARG A 73 13.42 13.67 -12.85
CA ARG A 73 12.03 13.69 -13.33
C ARG A 73 11.22 12.52 -12.80
N GLN A 74 11.80 11.33 -12.74
CA GLN A 74 11.13 10.14 -12.19
C GLN A 74 11.00 10.21 -10.68
N ALA A 75 12.03 10.68 -9.97
CA ALA A 75 12.01 10.91 -8.53
C ALA A 75 10.90 11.90 -8.16
N ASP A 76 10.73 12.98 -8.92
CA ASP A 76 9.65 13.94 -8.71
C ASP A 76 8.26 13.36 -8.96
N LYS A 77 8.09 12.54 -10.02
CA LYS A 77 6.83 11.81 -10.26
C LYS A 77 6.49 10.89 -9.09
N LEU A 78 7.47 10.14 -8.59
CA LEU A 78 7.33 9.27 -7.41
C LEU A 78 6.97 10.07 -6.15
N ARG A 79 7.63 11.22 -5.95
CA ARG A 79 7.38 12.10 -4.81
C ARG A 79 5.98 12.70 -4.85
N ILE A 80 5.54 13.18 -6.01
CA ILE A 80 4.18 13.70 -6.21
C ILE A 80 3.16 12.57 -6.00
N ALA A 81 3.36 11.40 -6.60
CA ALA A 81 2.46 10.25 -6.43
C ALA A 81 2.36 9.82 -4.95
N SER A 82 3.49 9.77 -4.23
CA SER A 82 3.55 9.46 -2.80
C SER A 82 2.84 10.52 -1.95
N ALA A 83 3.05 11.81 -2.24
CA ALA A 83 2.37 12.91 -1.56
C ALA A 83 0.85 12.89 -1.82
N SER A 84 0.41 12.70 -3.06
CA SER A 84 -1.00 12.58 -3.43
C SER A 84 -1.65 11.35 -2.79
N PHE A 85 -0.93 10.22 -2.72
CA PHE A 85 -1.39 9.04 -2.02
C PHE A 85 -1.60 9.34 -0.53
N SER A 86 -0.65 10.02 0.12
CA SER A 86 -0.78 10.44 1.52
C SER A 86 -1.99 11.33 1.78
N GLU A 87 -2.27 12.30 0.91
CA GLU A 87 -3.45 13.17 1.02
C GLU A 87 -4.77 12.41 0.85
N VAL A 88 -4.86 11.51 -0.14
CA VAL A 88 -6.05 10.64 -0.30
C VAL A 88 -6.23 9.73 0.91
N GLN A 89 -5.14 9.18 1.45
CA GLN A 89 -5.20 8.34 2.65
C GLN A 89 -5.71 9.11 3.86
N LYS A 90 -5.30 10.36 4.06
CA LYS A 90 -5.85 11.21 5.14
C LYS A 90 -7.36 11.35 5.01
N VAL A 91 -7.86 11.66 3.81
CA VAL A 91 -9.31 11.80 3.56
C VAL A 91 -10.04 10.48 3.81
N ILE A 92 -9.50 9.35 3.35
CA ILE A 92 -10.09 8.03 3.58
C ILE A 92 -10.11 7.66 5.06
N ILE A 93 -9.05 7.94 5.81
CA ILE A 93 -9.01 7.68 7.26
C ILE A 93 -10.09 8.49 7.97
N VAL A 94 -10.27 9.78 7.62
CA VAL A 94 -11.35 10.59 8.18
C VAL A 94 -12.71 9.96 7.91
N ARG A 95 -12.98 9.53 6.67
CA ARG A 95 -14.23 8.83 6.32
C ARG A 95 -14.41 7.51 7.08
N LYS A 96 -13.33 6.76 7.30
CA LYS A 96 -13.36 5.54 8.12
C LYS A 96 -13.71 5.87 9.57
N ILE A 97 -13.12 6.90 10.15
CA ILE A 97 -13.44 7.33 11.52
C ILE A 97 -14.91 7.73 11.64
N GLU A 98 -15.41 8.58 10.72
CA GLU A 98 -16.83 8.98 10.67
C GLU A 98 -17.75 7.76 10.58
N ALA A 99 -17.39 6.79 9.74
CA ALA A 99 -18.16 5.56 9.57
C ALA A 99 -18.17 4.69 10.84
N VAL A 100 -17.02 4.54 11.51
CA VAL A 100 -16.91 3.83 12.78
C VAL A 100 -17.75 4.51 13.87
N GLU A 101 -17.74 5.84 13.93
CA GLU A 101 -18.53 6.60 14.88
C GLU A 101 -20.04 6.43 14.63
N ALA A 102 -20.47 6.54 13.37
CA ALA A 102 -21.85 6.28 12.97
C ALA A 102 -22.29 4.84 13.32
N LEU A 103 -21.40 3.86 13.10
CA LEU A 103 -21.63 2.46 13.48
C LEU A 103 -21.83 2.30 14.98
N TRP A 104 -20.95 2.89 15.78
CA TRP A 104 -21.02 2.78 17.23
C TRP A 104 -22.28 3.44 17.78
N LEU A 105 -22.65 4.61 17.26
CA LEU A 105 -23.92 5.27 17.61
C LEU A 105 -25.13 4.39 17.27
N ALA A 106 -25.11 3.70 16.12
CA ALA A 106 -26.17 2.76 15.76
C ALA A 106 -26.24 1.56 16.72
N VAL A 107 -25.09 1.02 17.16
CA VAL A 107 -25.03 -0.03 18.20
C VAL A 107 -25.67 0.46 19.51
N LEU A 108 -25.30 1.66 19.97
CA LEU A 108 -25.85 2.24 21.19
C LEU A 108 -27.35 2.50 21.08
N GLU A 109 -27.81 2.99 19.93
CA GLU A 109 -29.23 3.23 19.68
C GLU A 109 -30.02 1.92 19.64
N GLY A 110 -29.50 0.88 18.98
CA GLY A 110 -30.09 -0.46 18.99
C GLY A 110 -30.28 -1.00 20.41
N ARG A 111 -29.30 -0.79 21.29
CA ARG A 111 -29.40 -1.15 22.72
C ARG A 111 -30.44 -0.33 23.45
N ARG A 112 -30.52 0.98 23.20
CA ARG A 112 -31.53 1.87 23.80
C ARG A 112 -32.95 1.49 23.38
N LEU A 113 -33.10 1.02 22.15
CA LEU A 113 -34.36 0.58 21.58
C LEU A 113 -34.77 -0.84 22.03
N MET A 114 -33.87 -1.63 22.62
CA MET A 114 -34.27 -2.91 23.18
C MET A 114 -35.31 -2.71 24.29
N PRO A 115 -36.48 -3.38 24.22
CA PRO A 115 -37.52 -3.24 25.25
C PRO A 115 -36.99 -3.61 26.64
N GLY A 116 -37.18 -2.72 27.62
CA GLY A 116 -36.78 -2.96 29.01
C GLY A 116 -37.40 -4.23 29.59
N SER A 117 -38.63 -4.55 29.20
CA SER A 117 -39.34 -5.79 29.57
C SER A 117 -38.67 -7.07 29.07
N ILE A 118 -37.90 -7.01 27.98
CA ILE A 118 -37.06 -8.13 27.53
C ILE A 118 -35.79 -8.17 28.37
N LEU A 119 -35.14 -7.03 28.61
CA LEU A 119 -33.89 -6.97 29.37
C LEU A 119 -34.06 -7.46 30.81
N THR A 120 -35.18 -7.15 31.46
CA THR A 120 -35.50 -7.63 32.82
C THR A 120 -35.71 -9.14 32.89
N THR A 121 -35.96 -9.80 31.76
CA THR A 121 -36.10 -11.27 31.73
C THR A 121 -34.79 -12.02 31.90
N ASP A 122 -33.65 -11.33 31.76
CA ASP A 122 -32.32 -11.96 31.73
C ASP A 122 -31.90 -12.54 33.09
N VAL A 123 -32.61 -12.17 34.16
CA VAL A 123 -32.44 -12.70 35.53
C VAL A 123 -33.52 -13.70 35.94
N LEU A 124 -34.51 -13.95 35.07
CA LEU A 124 -35.61 -14.85 35.37
C LEU A 124 -35.21 -16.31 35.15
N THR A 125 -35.74 -17.18 35.99
CA THR A 125 -35.66 -18.63 35.76
C THR A 125 -36.50 -19.02 34.55
N ARG A 126 -36.24 -20.22 34.00
CA ARG A 126 -37.01 -20.78 32.89
C ARG A 126 -38.52 -20.83 33.16
N SER A 127 -38.91 -21.20 34.39
CA SER A 127 -40.33 -21.26 34.80
C SER A 127 -40.97 -19.89 34.91
N GLU A 128 -40.26 -18.89 35.44
CA GLU A 128 -40.76 -17.51 35.55
C GLU A 128 -40.90 -16.88 34.18
N LEU A 129 -39.94 -17.15 33.28
CA LEU A 129 -39.94 -16.63 31.91
C LEU A 129 -41.13 -17.15 31.11
N LYS A 130 -41.47 -18.45 31.21
CA LYS A 130 -42.67 -19.02 30.57
C LYS A 130 -43.97 -18.36 31.06
N ASN A 131 -43.99 -17.89 32.31
CA ASN A 131 -45.14 -17.23 32.91
C ASN A 131 -45.09 -15.68 32.78
N ALA A 132 -44.12 -15.12 32.06
CA ALA A 132 -43.90 -13.68 31.99
C ALA A 132 -45.12 -12.91 31.44
N TYR A 133 -45.85 -13.49 30.49
CA TYR A 133 -47.07 -12.88 29.93
C TYR A 133 -48.25 -12.82 30.90
N SER A 134 -48.33 -13.77 31.83
CA SER A 134 -49.36 -13.79 32.89
C SER A 134 -48.95 -12.98 34.14
N GLY A 135 -47.66 -12.70 34.31
CA GLY A 135 -47.12 -11.97 35.45
C GLY A 135 -47.03 -10.45 35.25
N LEU A 136 -46.20 -9.83 36.08
CA LEU A 136 -46.00 -8.36 36.11
C LEU A 136 -45.48 -7.78 34.80
N LEU A 137 -44.70 -8.55 34.02
CA LEU A 137 -44.15 -8.11 32.73
C LEU A 137 -45.17 -8.17 31.59
N GLY A 138 -46.30 -8.84 31.78
CA GLY A 138 -47.27 -9.11 30.73
C GLY A 138 -47.75 -7.87 29.95
N PRO A 139 -48.16 -6.77 30.62
CA PRO A 139 -48.57 -5.55 29.93
C PRO A 139 -47.47 -4.97 29.02
N GLU A 140 -46.23 -4.89 29.51
CA GLU A 140 -45.11 -4.34 28.75
C GLU A 140 -44.66 -5.27 27.61
N LEU A 141 -44.68 -6.58 27.81
CA LEU A 141 -44.37 -7.55 26.76
C LEU A 141 -45.43 -7.54 25.64
N ARG A 142 -46.68 -7.17 25.96
CA ARG A 142 -47.76 -7.03 24.97
C ARG A 142 -47.66 -5.74 24.16
N SER A 143 -47.00 -4.71 24.67
CA SER A 143 -46.82 -3.43 23.98
C SER A 143 -45.59 -3.38 23.05
N ILE A 144 -44.81 -4.46 22.95
CA ILE A 144 -43.61 -4.49 22.10
C ILE A 144 -43.99 -4.40 20.62
N GLU A 145 -43.59 -3.31 19.97
CA GLU A 145 -43.79 -3.09 18.53
C GLU A 145 -42.68 -3.74 17.71
N PHE A 146 -43.04 -4.50 16.66
CA PHE A 146 -42.07 -5.15 15.79
C PHE A 146 -41.31 -4.16 14.89
N GLY A 147 -41.94 -3.02 14.56
CA GLY A 147 -41.33 -1.97 13.74
C GLY A 147 -40.11 -1.30 14.37
N ILE A 148 -39.80 -1.59 15.64
CA ILE A 148 -38.59 -1.08 16.29
C ILE A 148 -37.31 -1.65 15.65
N ILE A 149 -37.38 -2.84 15.05
CA ILE A 149 -36.22 -3.52 14.45
C ILE A 149 -35.69 -2.74 13.24
N SER A 150 -36.55 -2.07 12.46
CA SER A 150 -36.08 -1.27 11.32
C SER A 150 -35.24 -0.06 11.76
N LYS A 151 -35.38 0.38 13.01
CA LYS A 151 -34.60 1.49 13.57
C LYS A 151 -33.19 1.06 14.02
N PHE A 152 -32.93 -0.25 14.12
CA PHE A 152 -31.64 -0.78 14.58
C PHE A 152 -30.52 -0.52 13.56
N PHE A 153 -30.86 -0.46 12.28
CA PHE A 153 -29.90 -0.29 11.20
C PHE A 153 -29.68 1.18 10.80
N ALA A 154 -30.60 2.08 11.21
CA ALA A 154 -30.52 3.55 11.02
C ALA A 154 -29.94 3.99 9.66
N SER A 155 -29.27 5.15 9.59
CA SER A 155 -28.55 5.65 8.41
C SER A 155 -27.11 5.12 8.33
N VAL A 156 -26.81 4.00 9.00
CA VAL A 156 -25.45 3.46 9.05
C VAL A 156 -25.04 2.82 7.72
N GLU A 157 -26.03 2.44 6.92
CA GLU A 157 -25.85 1.87 5.59
C GLU A 157 -25.12 2.85 4.63
N ASP A 158 -25.33 4.16 4.80
CA ASP A 158 -24.63 5.21 4.04
C ASP A 158 -23.10 5.18 4.26
N HIS A 159 -22.67 4.61 5.38
CA HIS A 159 -21.27 4.53 5.79
C HIS A 159 -20.62 3.17 5.51
N ARG A 160 -21.41 2.19 5.04
CA ARG A 160 -20.94 0.81 4.75
C ARG A 160 -19.68 0.75 3.87
N PRO A 161 -19.51 1.56 2.81
CA PRO A 161 -18.31 1.50 1.97
C PRO A 161 -16.99 1.70 2.72
N PHE A 162 -17.02 2.35 3.89
CA PHE A 162 -15.84 2.68 4.68
C PHE A 162 -15.60 1.72 5.86
N LEU A 163 -16.57 0.87 6.20
CA LEU A 163 -16.50 -0.07 7.33
C LEU A 163 -15.86 -1.41 6.97
N GLY A 164 -15.93 -1.81 5.71
CA GLY A 164 -15.52 -3.15 5.27
C GLY A 164 -16.52 -4.25 5.62
N GLU A 165 -16.45 -5.37 4.90
CA GLU A 165 -17.49 -6.41 4.95
C GLU A 165 -17.52 -7.20 6.27
N VAL A 166 -16.36 -7.39 6.92
CA VAL A 166 -16.31 -8.13 8.19
C VAL A 166 -17.01 -7.35 9.32
N ILE A 167 -16.73 -6.05 9.45
CA ILE A 167 -17.36 -5.19 10.45
C ILE A 167 -18.86 -5.09 10.18
N TRP A 168 -19.25 -4.91 8.92
CA TRP A 168 -20.65 -4.89 8.52
C TRP A 168 -21.37 -6.20 8.88
N ALA A 169 -20.79 -7.35 8.57
CA ALA A 169 -21.37 -8.65 8.88
C ALA A 169 -21.53 -8.87 10.38
N GLN A 170 -20.55 -8.47 11.19
CA GLN A 170 -20.65 -8.52 12.66
C GLN A 170 -21.81 -7.66 13.15
N PHE A 171 -21.87 -6.39 12.72
CA PHE A 171 -22.93 -5.45 13.10
C PHE A 171 -24.32 -5.96 12.70
N ALA A 172 -24.49 -6.38 11.44
CA ALA A 172 -25.76 -6.83 10.91
C ALA A 172 -26.20 -8.16 11.53
N GLY A 173 -25.26 -9.09 11.72
CA GLY A 173 -25.53 -10.36 12.38
C GLY A 173 -26.00 -10.17 13.82
N PHE A 174 -25.35 -9.29 14.58
CA PHE A 174 -25.74 -8.99 15.95
C PHE A 174 -27.13 -8.33 16.04
N HIS A 175 -27.40 -7.29 15.24
CA HIS A 175 -28.72 -6.65 15.24
C HIS A 175 -29.83 -7.57 14.72
N GLY A 176 -29.52 -8.44 13.76
CA GLY A 176 -30.42 -9.52 13.34
C GLY A 176 -30.75 -10.48 14.48
N MET A 177 -29.77 -10.80 15.32
CA MET A 177 -29.96 -11.66 16.51
C MET A 177 -30.88 -10.98 17.52
N LEU A 178 -30.65 -9.70 17.82
CA LEU A 178 -31.54 -8.92 18.69
C LEU A 178 -32.97 -8.84 18.14
N GLY A 179 -33.11 -8.64 16.82
CA GLY A 179 -34.40 -8.69 16.14
C GLY A 179 -35.10 -10.04 16.26
N ARG A 180 -34.34 -11.15 16.17
CA ARG A 180 -34.86 -12.51 16.40
C ARG A 180 -35.31 -12.70 17.85
N ILE A 181 -34.59 -12.16 18.83
CA ILE A 181 -35.03 -12.19 20.24
C ILE A 181 -36.37 -11.46 20.38
N ILE A 182 -36.49 -10.23 19.88
CA ILE A 182 -37.76 -9.46 19.91
C ILE A 182 -38.90 -10.25 19.26
N TYR A 183 -38.64 -10.86 18.10
CA TYR A 183 -39.61 -11.72 17.42
C TYR A 183 -40.07 -12.88 18.32
N LEU A 184 -39.14 -13.60 18.95
CA LEU A 184 -39.44 -14.74 19.81
C LEU A 184 -40.25 -14.33 21.03
N PHE A 185 -39.98 -13.16 21.63
CA PHE A 185 -40.80 -12.63 22.71
C PHE A 185 -42.24 -12.40 22.27
N ARG A 186 -42.46 -11.84 21.07
CA ARG A 186 -43.81 -11.65 20.53
C ARG A 186 -44.54 -12.97 20.27
N GLU A 187 -43.86 -13.98 19.73
CA GLU A 187 -44.45 -15.31 19.55
C GLU A 187 -44.69 -16.02 20.89
N GLY A 188 -43.92 -15.66 21.92
CA GLY A 188 -44.12 -16.05 23.32
C GLY A 188 -45.52 -15.82 23.86
N LYS A 189 -46.27 -14.86 23.27
CA LYS A 189 -47.68 -14.61 23.61
C LYS A 189 -48.56 -15.82 23.29
N LYS A 190 -48.25 -16.55 22.21
CA LYS A 190 -49.01 -17.72 21.74
C LYS A 190 -48.39 -19.01 22.25
N ASP A 191 -47.06 -19.07 22.28
CA ASP A 191 -46.27 -20.24 22.65
C ASP A 191 -45.21 -19.84 23.68
N PRO A 192 -45.45 -20.05 24.98
CA PRO A 192 -44.51 -19.71 26.04
C PRO A 192 -43.13 -20.34 25.90
N GLU A 193 -42.97 -21.46 25.17
CA GLU A 193 -41.65 -22.05 24.93
C GLU A 193 -40.75 -21.12 24.10
N LYS A 194 -41.32 -20.26 23.27
CA LYS A 194 -40.55 -19.26 22.48
C LYS A 194 -39.87 -18.21 23.34
N LEU A 195 -40.33 -18.00 24.57
CA LEU A 195 -39.68 -17.09 25.52
C LEU A 195 -38.31 -17.62 25.96
N ILE A 196 -38.06 -18.92 25.81
CA ILE A 196 -36.76 -19.54 26.06
C ILE A 196 -35.86 -19.32 24.83
N TRP A 197 -35.65 -18.06 24.48
CA TRP A 197 -35.01 -17.63 23.24
C TRP A 197 -33.56 -18.12 23.10
N TYR A 198 -32.88 -18.36 24.22
CA TYR A 198 -31.51 -18.86 24.25
C TYR A 198 -31.38 -20.35 23.85
N GLU A 199 -32.49 -21.08 23.77
CA GLU A 199 -32.56 -22.44 23.23
C GLU A 199 -32.98 -22.46 21.74
N ASP A 200 -33.29 -21.30 21.13
CA ASP A 200 -33.67 -21.23 19.71
C ASP A 200 -32.50 -21.61 18.80
N GLU A 201 -32.74 -22.53 17.87
CA GLU A 201 -31.72 -23.06 16.96
C GLU A 201 -31.10 -21.95 16.08
N ASN A 202 -31.89 -20.96 15.66
CA ASN A 202 -31.36 -19.87 14.85
C ASN A 202 -30.46 -18.96 15.68
N ILE A 203 -30.85 -18.63 16.91
CA ILE A 203 -29.98 -17.87 17.82
C ILE A 203 -28.66 -18.61 18.04
N GLN A 204 -28.69 -19.92 18.32
CA GLN A 204 -27.46 -20.69 18.53
C GLN A 204 -26.57 -20.75 17.29
N ARG A 205 -27.15 -20.92 16.09
CA ARG A 205 -26.39 -20.86 14.83
C ARG A 205 -25.78 -19.49 14.57
N MET A 206 -26.49 -18.41 14.90
CA MET A 206 -25.97 -17.05 14.75
C MET A 206 -24.82 -16.78 15.74
N ILE A 207 -24.92 -17.29 16.97
CA ILE A 207 -23.84 -17.22 17.95
C ILE A 207 -22.61 -17.98 17.46
N ASP A 208 -22.80 -19.22 16.97
CA ASP A 208 -21.69 -20.01 16.41
C ASP A 208 -21.00 -19.30 15.24
N ALA A 209 -21.79 -18.79 14.29
CA ALA A 209 -21.25 -18.10 13.12
C ALA A 209 -20.48 -16.81 13.46
N LEU A 210 -20.91 -16.07 14.48
CA LEU A 210 -20.33 -14.78 14.84
C LEU A 210 -19.21 -14.88 15.89
N LEU A 211 -19.34 -15.80 16.84
CA LEU A 211 -18.49 -15.91 18.03
C LEU A 211 -17.71 -17.24 18.11
N GLY A 212 -18.14 -18.26 17.36
CA GLY A 212 -17.53 -19.58 17.31
C GLY A 212 -17.99 -20.54 18.41
N ASP A 213 -17.70 -21.83 18.20
CA ASP A 213 -18.16 -22.96 19.04
C ASP A 213 -17.74 -22.86 20.52
N SER A 214 -16.55 -22.32 20.80
CA SER A 214 -16.07 -22.12 22.18
C SER A 214 -16.98 -21.16 22.96
N LEU A 215 -17.30 -20.01 22.37
CA LEU A 215 -18.17 -19.01 22.98
C LEU A 215 -19.64 -19.46 22.97
N LEU A 216 -20.07 -20.24 21.98
CA LEU A 216 -21.38 -20.89 22.01
C LEU A 216 -21.51 -21.84 23.21
N SER A 217 -20.46 -22.64 23.48
CA SER A 217 -20.42 -23.55 24.62
C SER A 217 -20.49 -22.80 25.95
N GLU A 218 -19.76 -21.69 26.07
CA GLU A 218 -19.86 -20.77 27.21
C GLU A 218 -21.29 -20.22 27.36
N PHE A 219 -21.90 -19.71 26.28
CA PHE A 219 -23.26 -19.17 26.27
C PHE A 219 -24.30 -20.19 26.76
N ARG A 220 -24.19 -21.45 26.33
CA ARG A 220 -25.08 -22.54 26.76
C ARG A 220 -24.97 -22.83 28.26
N SER A 221 -23.78 -22.63 28.84
CA SER A 221 -23.54 -22.86 30.27
C SER A 221 -24.06 -21.76 31.19
N LEU A 222 -24.34 -20.56 30.65
CA LEU A 222 -24.86 -19.45 31.42
C LEU A 222 -26.22 -19.79 32.03
N SER A 223 -26.47 -19.39 33.28
CA SER A 223 -27.79 -19.51 33.92
C SER A 223 -28.65 -18.28 33.69
N HIS A 224 -28.04 -17.10 33.68
CA HIS A 224 -28.65 -15.77 33.56
C HIS A 224 -27.72 -14.82 32.79
N SER A 225 -28.12 -13.56 32.62
CA SER A 225 -27.29 -12.49 32.03
C SER A 225 -26.83 -12.76 30.59
N ARG A 226 -27.61 -13.51 29.81
CA ARG A 226 -27.28 -13.92 28.45
C ARG A 226 -27.30 -12.74 27.47
N ILE A 227 -28.24 -11.82 27.61
CA ILE A 227 -28.28 -10.60 26.77
C ILE A 227 -27.06 -9.73 27.08
N GLN A 228 -26.77 -9.53 28.36
CA GLN A 228 -25.59 -8.77 28.76
C GLN A 228 -24.29 -9.42 28.26
N TRP A 229 -24.18 -10.74 28.37
CA TRP A 229 -23.03 -11.48 27.85
C TRP A 229 -22.88 -11.31 26.33
N LEU A 230 -23.98 -11.42 25.57
CA LEU A 230 -23.96 -11.22 24.11
C LEU A 230 -23.46 -9.81 23.74
N ASN A 231 -23.93 -8.78 24.43
CA ASN A 231 -23.45 -7.41 24.24
C ASN A 231 -21.93 -7.30 24.46
N VAL A 232 -21.43 -7.90 25.55
CA VAL A 232 -19.99 -7.85 25.89
C VAL A 232 -19.14 -8.57 24.86
N GLN A 233 -19.53 -9.78 24.43
CA GLN A 233 -18.75 -10.52 23.43
C GLN A 233 -18.78 -9.84 22.06
N PHE A 234 -19.93 -9.28 21.68
CA PHE A 234 -20.05 -8.47 20.48
C PHE A 234 -19.11 -7.25 20.53
N ASP A 235 -19.11 -6.48 21.62
CA ASP A 235 -18.24 -5.30 21.76
C ASP A 235 -16.77 -5.67 21.65
N ARG A 236 -16.36 -6.76 22.29
CA ARG A 236 -14.97 -7.25 22.22
C ARG A 236 -14.55 -7.58 20.79
N GLN A 237 -15.40 -8.31 20.07
CA GLN A 237 -15.12 -8.72 18.69
C GLN A 237 -15.15 -7.52 17.72
N LEU A 238 -16.13 -6.64 17.89
CA LEU A 238 -16.27 -5.43 17.09
C LEU A 238 -15.07 -4.50 17.30
N PHE A 239 -14.73 -4.16 18.55
CA PHE A 239 -13.61 -3.26 18.85
C PHE A 239 -12.27 -3.81 18.38
N LYS A 240 -12.06 -5.12 18.50
CA LYS A 240 -10.86 -5.76 17.93
C LYS A 240 -10.76 -5.54 16.42
N THR A 241 -11.88 -5.67 15.70
CA THR A 241 -11.91 -5.50 14.25
C THR A 241 -11.81 -4.02 13.85
N LEU A 242 -12.41 -3.11 14.62
CA LEU A 242 -12.29 -1.67 14.41
C LEU A 242 -10.86 -1.16 14.67
N ASP A 243 -10.19 -1.67 15.69
CA ASP A 243 -8.77 -1.35 15.96
C ASP A 243 -7.89 -1.77 14.78
N GLN A 244 -8.14 -2.94 14.19
CA GLN A 244 -7.44 -3.36 12.97
C GLN A 244 -7.68 -2.40 11.80
N LEU A 245 -8.93 -1.98 11.58
CA LEU A 245 -9.30 -1.02 10.53
C LEU A 245 -8.62 0.35 10.72
N LEU A 246 -8.53 0.84 11.96
CA LEU A 246 -8.04 2.18 12.30
C LEU A 246 -6.52 2.24 12.54
N SER A 247 -5.89 1.14 12.98
CA SER A 247 -4.45 1.06 13.27
C SER A 247 -3.55 1.37 12.08
N GLY A 248 -4.11 1.31 10.87
CA GLY A 248 -3.43 1.64 9.62
C GLY A 248 -2.27 0.73 9.25
N ARG A 249 -2.09 -0.41 9.93
CA ARG A 249 -1.07 -1.42 9.60
C ARG A 249 -1.23 -1.96 8.18
N GLU A 250 -2.47 -2.20 7.75
CA GLU A 250 -2.76 -2.57 6.36
C GLU A 250 -2.32 -1.49 5.37
N PHE A 251 -2.43 -0.20 5.75
CA PHE A 251 -2.00 0.91 4.89
C PHE A 251 -0.48 0.99 4.80
N GLY A 252 0.23 0.80 5.91
CA GLY A 252 1.69 0.79 5.93
C GLY A 252 2.26 -0.31 5.04
N GLU A 253 1.72 -1.52 5.15
CA GLU A 253 2.12 -2.67 4.33
C GLU A 253 1.70 -2.54 2.86
N ALA A 254 0.52 -1.97 2.58
CA ALA A 254 0.07 -1.73 1.21
C ALA A 254 0.90 -0.63 0.53
N ALA A 255 1.24 0.43 1.25
CA ALA A 255 2.10 1.50 0.76
C ALA A 255 3.53 1.00 0.49
N LEU A 256 4.09 0.18 1.39
CA LEU A 256 5.38 -0.47 1.19
C LEU A 256 5.36 -1.38 -0.05
N ARG A 257 4.36 -2.26 -0.16
CA ARG A 257 4.21 -3.16 -1.31
C ARG A 257 4.04 -2.41 -2.63
N HIS A 258 3.29 -1.30 -2.62
CA HIS A 258 3.14 -0.45 -3.80
C HIS A 258 4.47 0.21 -4.19
N ALA A 259 5.23 0.72 -3.21
CA ALA A 259 6.56 1.30 -3.44
C ALA A 259 7.54 0.25 -4.00
N GLU A 260 7.57 -0.94 -3.41
CA GLU A 260 8.39 -2.08 -3.86
C GLU A 260 8.02 -2.54 -5.28
N SER A 261 6.72 -2.67 -5.57
CA SER A 261 6.22 -3.04 -6.91
C SER A 261 6.57 -1.98 -7.96
N THR A 262 6.48 -0.71 -7.61
CA THR A 262 6.83 0.41 -8.50
C THR A 262 8.34 0.40 -8.77
N LEU A 263 9.17 0.24 -7.73
CA LEU A 263 10.63 0.12 -7.86
C LEU A 263 11.04 -1.08 -8.72
N ALA A 264 10.40 -2.24 -8.54
CA ALA A 264 10.67 -3.43 -9.34
C ALA A 264 10.27 -3.27 -10.83
N THR A 265 9.23 -2.49 -11.10
CA THR A 265 8.81 -2.19 -12.48
C THR A 265 9.80 -1.23 -13.15
N VAL A 266 10.29 -0.23 -12.40
CA VAL A 266 11.31 0.71 -12.87
C VAL A 266 12.65 -0.01 -13.11
N SER A 267 13.06 -0.93 -12.24
CA SER A 267 14.31 -1.68 -12.42
C SER A 267 14.28 -2.63 -13.62
N LYS A 268 13.10 -3.15 -13.98
CA LYS A 268 12.92 -3.98 -15.20
C LYS A 268 12.83 -3.16 -16.49
N ALA A 269 12.46 -1.88 -16.40
CA ALA A 269 12.35 -0.99 -17.55
C ALA A 269 13.69 -0.31 -17.90
N ALA A 270 14.70 -0.39 -17.04
CA ALA A 270 16.07 0.00 -17.37
C ALA A 270 16.63 -1.00 -18.41
N PRO A 271 16.98 -0.57 -19.63
CA PRO A 271 17.64 -1.45 -20.59
C PRO A 271 18.96 -1.92 -19.97
N SER A 272 19.21 -3.22 -20.03
CA SER A 272 20.55 -3.75 -19.80
C SER A 272 21.49 -3.10 -20.82
N LEU A 273 22.40 -2.26 -20.32
CA LEU A 273 23.53 -1.71 -21.08
C LEU A 273 24.35 -2.82 -21.75
#